data_AF-A0A6B3IDI6-F1
#
_entry.id   AF-A0A6B3IDI6-F1
#
_cell.length_a   1.000
_cell.length_b   1.000
_cell.length_c   1.000
_cell.angle_alpha   90.00
_cell.angle_beta   90.00
_cell.angle_gamma   90.00
#
_symmetry.space_group_name_H-M   'P 1'
#
loop_
_entity.id
_entity.type
_entity.pdbx_description
1 polymer ?
#
loop_
_entity_poly.entity_id
_entity_poly.type
_entity_poly.pdbx_seq_one_letter_code
_entity_poly.pdbx_strand_id
1 'polypeptide(L)' 'MTITIGVHASNPSLFHLFHLTRLGLAQQELEPLGESVAFHPYSNGVRTGELLTRGVIDFGGTG' A
#
# COMPACT_ATOMS: atom_id res chain seq x y z
N MET A 1 -7.11 -11.51 7.19
CA MET A 1 -5.69 -11.56 6.74
C MET A 1 -5.15 -10.14 6.69
N THR A 2 -3.86 -9.90 6.88
CA THR A 2 -3.28 -8.55 6.70
C THR A 2 -2.74 -8.39 5.29
N ILE A 3 -3.23 -7.38 4.58
CA ILE A 3 -2.74 -6.95 3.27
C ILE A 3 -1.73 -5.83 3.45
N THR A 4 -0.60 -5.92 2.76
CA THR A 4 0.47 -4.92 2.77
C THR A 4 0.46 -4.10 1.48
N ILE A 5 0.18 -2.80 1.59
CA ILE A 5 0.17 -1.87 0.46
C ILE A 5 1.49 -1.09 0.43
N GLY A 6 2.25 -1.25 -0.64
CA GLY A 6 3.46 -0.51 -0.91
C GLY A 6 3.19 0.91 -1.39
N VAL A 7 3.84 1.91 -0.77
CA VAL A 7 3.68 3.33 -1.11
C VAL A 7 5.03 4.02 -1.29
N HIS A 8 5.17 4.90 -2.29
CA HIS A 8 6.40 5.66 -2.53
C HIS A 8 6.11 7.02 -3.15
N ALA A 9 7.05 7.96 -3.02
CA ALA A 9 6.88 9.33 -3.48
C ALA A 9 6.78 9.45 -5.02
N SER A 10 7.37 8.51 -5.76
CA SER A 10 7.23 8.48 -7.23
C SER A 10 5.82 8.09 -7.70
N ASN A 11 4.91 7.73 -6.78
CA ASN A 11 3.49 7.55 -7.03
C ASN A 11 2.66 8.56 -6.23
N PRO A 12 2.50 9.80 -6.75
CA PRO A 12 1.92 10.89 -5.99
C PRO A 12 0.46 10.63 -5.61
N SER A 13 -0.31 9.96 -6.46
CA SER A 13 -1.72 9.66 -6.22
C SER A 13 -1.87 8.64 -5.09
N LEU A 14 -1.15 7.52 -5.15
CA LEU A 14 -1.16 6.51 -4.10
C LEU A 14 -0.56 7.04 -2.80
N PHE A 15 0.49 7.85 -2.88
CA PHE A 15 1.07 8.52 -1.72
C PHE A 15 0.10 9.51 -1.06
N HIS A 16 -0.68 10.25 -1.85
CA HIS A 16 -1.71 11.13 -1.33
C HIS A 16 -2.87 10.36 -0.70
N LEU A 17 -3.35 9.29 -1.36
CA LEU A 17 -4.37 8.39 -0.82
C LEU A 17 -3.90 7.70 0.47
N PHE A 18 -2.62 7.31 0.56
CA PHE A 18 -2.02 6.82 1.80
C PHE A 18 -2.12 7.84 2.93
N HIS A 19 -1.83 9.11 2.64
CA HIS A 19 -1.92 10.16 3.64
C HIS A 19 -3.35 10.38 4.15
N LEU A 20 -4.35 10.24 3.27
CA LEU A 20 -5.78 10.34 3.63
C LEU A 20 -6.30 9.08 4.34
N THR A 21 -5.78 7.90 4.00
CA THR A 21 -6.15 6.63 4.66
C THR A 21 -5.59 6.47 6.07
N ARG A 22 -4.71 7.38 6.52
CA ARG A 22 -4.38 7.56 7.96
C ARG A 22 -5.62 7.86 8.83
N LEU A 23 -6.73 8.26 8.21
CA LEU A 23 -8.03 8.42 8.86
C LEU A 23 -8.74 7.08 9.13
N GLY A 24 -8.12 5.94 8.79
CA GLY A 24 -8.67 4.59 9.03
C GLY A 24 -9.60 4.09 7.93
N LEU A 25 -9.85 4.87 6.87
CA LEU A 25 -10.78 4.51 5.79
C LEU A 25 -10.42 3.18 5.10
N ALA A 26 -9.14 2.95 4.80
CA ALA A 26 -8.72 1.68 4.20
C ALA A 26 -8.99 0.48 5.12
N GLN A 27 -8.88 0.67 6.44
CA GLN A 27 -9.20 -0.39 7.39
C GLN A 27 -10.72 -0.62 7.47
N GLN A 28 -11.52 0.45 7.47
CA GLN A 28 -12.99 0.36 7.50
C GLN A 28 -13.55 -0.38 6.27
N GLU A 29 -13.02 -0.12 5.07
CA GLU A 29 -13.49 -0.78 3.85
C GLU A 29 -13.10 -2.26 3.79
N LEU A 30 -12.06 -2.68 4.52
CA LEU A 30 -11.60 -4.08 4.57
C LEU A 30 -12.21 -4.88 5.74
N GLU A 31 -12.81 -4.21 6.74
CA GLU A 31 -13.50 -4.87 7.85
C GLU A 31 -14.57 -5.88 7.40
N PRO A 32 -15.44 -5.60 6.40
CA PRO A 32 -16.43 -6.56 5.91
C PRO A 32 -15.84 -7.86 5.35
N LEU A 33 -14.57 -7.82 4.93
CA LEU A 33 -13.83 -8.97 4.41
C LEU A 33 -13.05 -9.72 5.50
N GLY A 34 -13.05 -9.24 6.74
CA GLY A 34 -12.21 -9.79 7.82
C GLY A 34 -10.71 -9.55 7.57
N GLU A 35 -10.38 -8.50 6.82
CA GLU A 35 -9.02 -8.15 6.44
C GLU A 35 -8.54 -6.90 7.16
N SER A 36 -7.23 -6.81 7.34
CA SER A 36 -6.57 -5.63 7.87
C SER A 36 -5.53 -5.11 6.90
N VAL A 37 -5.20 -3.82 7.01
CA VAL A 37 -4.23 -3.18 6.12
C VAL A 37 -2.98 -2.73 6.86
N ALA A 38 -1.84 -2.99 6.25
CA ALA A 38 -0.55 -2.40 6.61
C ALA A 38 -0.01 -1.63 5.40
N PHE A 39 0.71 -0.54 5.66
CA PHE A 39 1.38 0.23 4.61
C PHE A 39 2.89 0.05 4.70
N HIS A 40 3.54 -0.15 3.56
CA HIS A 40 4.98 -0.30 3.42
C HIS A 40 5.57 0.86 2.60
N PRO A 41 6.10 1.91 3.25
CA PRO A 41 6.78 2.99 2.53
C PRO A 41 8.13 2.53 1.95
N TYR A 42 8.40 2.89 0.70
CA TYR A 42 9.70 2.66 0.06
C TYR A 42 10.13 3.82 -0.85
N SER A 43 11.37 3.76 -1.33
CA SER A 43 12.08 4.92 -1.87
C SER A 43 11.70 5.34 -3.29
N ASN A 44 11.49 4.40 -4.21
CA ASN A 44 11.13 4.71 -5.60
C ASN A 44 10.37 3.55 -6.27
N GLY A 45 9.64 3.87 -7.34
CA GLY A 45 8.78 2.91 -8.06
C GLY A 45 9.55 1.80 -8.79
N VAL A 46 10.85 1.93 -9.01
CA VAL A 46 11.65 0.86 -9.65
C VAL A 46 11.63 -0.41 -8.80
N ARG A 47 11.48 -0.28 -7.47
CA ARG A 47 11.46 -1.41 -6.55
C ARG A 47 10.10 -2.12 -6.45
N THR A 48 9.02 -1.58 -7.03
CA THR A 48 7.67 -2.16 -6.87
C THR A 48 7.63 -3.62 -7.32
N GLY A 49 8.20 -3.93 -8.48
CA GLY A 49 8.22 -5.31 -9.01
C GLY A 49 9.04 -6.27 -8.14
N GLU A 50 10.19 -5.81 -7.63
CA GLU A 50 11.03 -6.58 -6.70
C GLU A 50 10.26 -6.90 -5.41
N LEU A 51 9.58 -5.91 -4.83
CA LEU A 51 8.85 -6.04 -3.57
C LEU A 51 7.62 -6.94 -3.70
N LEU A 52 6.91 -6.87 -4.82
CA LEU A 52 5.80 -7.79 -5.14
C LEU A 52 6.31 -9.24 -5.27
N THR A 53 7.38 -9.44 -6.05
CA THR A 53 7.94 -10.79 -6.29
C THR A 53 8.44 -11.44 -5.01
N ARG A 54 8.98 -10.64 -4.08
CA ARG A 54 9.46 -11.11 -2.77
C ARG A 54 8.36 -11.29 -1.73
N GLY A 55 7.11 -10.93 -2.03
CA GLY A 55 6.00 -10.96 -1.08
C GLY A 55 6.16 -9.96 0.08
N VAL A 56 6.92 -8.87 -0.14
CA VAL A 56 7.05 -7.79 0.86
C VAL A 56 5.82 -6.89 0.85
N ILE A 57 5.22 -6.70 -0.33
CA ILE A 57 3.96 -5.99 -0.52
C ILE A 57 3.03 -6.86 -1.35
N ASP A 58 1.74 -6.75 -1.09
CA ASP A 58 0.68 -7.44 -1.83
C ASP A 58 0.12 -6.57 -2.96
N PHE A 59 0.09 -5.24 -2.73
CA PHE A 59 -0.33 -4.23 -3.71
C PHE A 59 0.67 -3.09 -3.80
N GLY A 60 0.81 -2.50 -4.98
CA GLY A 60 1.64 -1.33 -5.23
C GLY A 60 1.71 -1.01 -6.72
N GLY A 61 2.09 0.21 -7.08
CA GLY A 61 2.19 0.62 -8.48
C GLY A 61 3.23 1.70 -8.67
N THR A 62 3.85 1.74 -9.85
CA THR A 62 5.00 2.60 -10.18
C THR A 62 4.64 3.99 -10.73
N GLY A 63 3.35 4.19 -11.05
CA GLY A 63 2.85 5.39 -11.75
C GLY A 63 3.05 6.67 -10.98
#